data_AF-A0A813H9Y2-F1
#
_entry.id   AF-A0A813H9Y2-F1
#
_cell.length_a   1.000
_cell.length_b   1.000
_cell.length_c   1.000
_cell.angle_alpha   90.00
_cell.angle_beta   90.00
_cell.angle_gamma   90.00
#
_symmetry.space_group_name_H-M   'P 1'
#
loop_
_entity.id
_entity.type
_entity.pdbx_description
1 polymer ?
#
loop_
_entity_poly.entity_id
_entity_poly.type
_entity_poly.pdbx_seq_one_letter_code
_entity_poly.pdbx_strand_id
1 'polypeptide(L)'
;MAEPLREVSRSPRRAAASTATSAGEDCFALNARWWKTPGALASENLLSDYDRDEILVQNPLSGQLIGLNQYVITCDSQDSHLSAPQVPSSEWYAQTVQRRPHFGKELGKHEKRHSKIALLQRSYIEMVCQGEEQARIIIDAVRDFCFYVLTRPAGTQECSGIYDELNTEALPLTTMVFPELRSGRPPVHFTVTNMFRGMGAEEVEDLVRRLDSMPCTYPSTFCSLWVCTQEFGPLPDGYPYPLGTAAGDASVTEKLYTAILDALQE
;
A
#
# COMPACT_ATOMS: atom_id res chain seq x y z
N MET A 1 40.76 -20.20 -29.80
CA MET A 1 41.09 -19.28 -28.69
C MET A 1 39.81 -19.08 -27.90
N ALA A 2 39.78 -19.56 -26.67
CA ALA A 2 38.61 -19.54 -25.81
C ALA A 2 38.66 -18.27 -24.93
N GLU A 3 37.57 -17.52 -24.87
CA GLU A 3 37.38 -16.46 -23.87
C GLU A 3 37.04 -17.08 -22.50
N PRO A 4 37.57 -16.54 -21.39
CA PRO A 4 37.24 -17.04 -20.07
C PRO A 4 35.86 -16.54 -19.64
N LEU A 5 35.04 -17.49 -19.19
CA LEU A 5 33.77 -17.25 -18.49
C LEU A 5 34.03 -16.36 -17.26
N ARG A 6 33.34 -15.21 -17.20
CA ARG A 6 33.30 -14.38 -15.99
C ARG A 6 32.76 -15.21 -14.84
N GLU A 7 33.58 -15.39 -13.80
CA GLU A 7 33.15 -15.88 -12.50
C GLU A 7 32.01 -15.03 -11.98
N VAL A 8 30.83 -15.64 -11.87
CA VAL A 8 29.75 -15.14 -11.03
C VAL A 8 30.27 -15.23 -9.60
N SER A 9 30.74 -14.09 -9.07
CA SER A 9 31.07 -13.93 -7.67
C SER A 9 29.84 -14.28 -6.85
N ARG A 10 29.80 -15.52 -6.34
CA ARG A 10 28.81 -15.95 -5.36
C ARG A 10 29.07 -15.13 -4.11
N SER A 11 28.25 -14.11 -3.89
CA SER A 11 28.17 -13.43 -2.60
C SER A 11 28.08 -14.49 -1.49
N PRO A 12 28.85 -14.36 -0.40
CA PRO A 12 28.83 -15.33 0.67
C PRO A 12 27.40 -15.42 1.21
N ARG A 13 26.87 -16.66 1.31
CA ARG A 13 25.69 -16.98 2.11
C ARG A 13 25.92 -16.40 3.50
N ARG A 14 25.37 -15.21 3.78
CA ARG A 14 25.30 -14.69 5.15
C ARG A 14 24.44 -15.67 5.93
N ALA A 15 24.90 -16.03 7.11
CA ALA A 15 24.12 -16.81 8.05
C ALA A 15 22.79 -16.07 8.25
N ALA A 16 21.68 -16.71 7.91
CA ALA A 16 20.36 -16.25 8.31
C ALA A 16 20.41 -16.09 9.84
N ALA A 17 20.24 -14.87 10.33
CA ALA A 17 20.06 -14.65 11.75
C ALA A 17 18.74 -15.33 12.10
N SER A 18 18.82 -16.51 12.72
CA SER A 18 17.67 -17.29 13.15
C SER A 18 16.81 -16.46 14.10
N THR A 19 15.80 -15.75 13.59
CA THR A 19 14.71 -15.17 14.35
C THR A 19 13.70 -16.28 14.66
N ALA A 20 14.15 -17.30 15.39
CA ALA A 20 13.28 -18.37 15.84
C ALA A 20 12.17 -17.76 16.71
N THR A 21 10.96 -17.75 16.19
CA THR A 21 9.76 -17.31 16.89
C THR A 21 9.51 -18.25 18.06
N SER A 22 9.61 -17.74 19.29
CA SER A 22 9.19 -18.49 20.47
C SER A 22 7.66 -18.46 20.56
N ALA A 23 7.05 -19.61 20.83
CA ALA A 23 5.62 -19.68 21.10
C ALA A 23 5.25 -18.70 22.24
N GLY A 24 4.31 -17.78 21.97
CA GLY A 24 3.88 -16.75 22.93
C GLY A 24 4.61 -15.41 22.81
N GLU A 25 5.45 -15.22 21.79
CA GLU A 25 5.98 -13.89 21.47
C GLU A 25 4.87 -12.91 21.07
N ASP A 26 5.04 -11.62 21.35
CA ASP A 26 4.15 -10.55 20.89
C ASP A 26 4.34 -10.29 19.39
N CYS A 27 3.27 -10.30 18.60
CA CYS A 27 3.35 -10.14 17.15
C CYS A 27 3.86 -8.76 16.70
N PHE A 28 3.61 -7.69 17.47
CA PHE A 28 4.17 -6.37 17.20
C PHE A 28 5.68 -6.36 17.47
N ALA A 29 6.13 -7.01 18.54
CA ALA A 29 7.57 -7.14 18.82
C ALA A 29 8.29 -7.96 17.75
N LEU A 30 7.68 -9.04 17.28
CA LEU A 30 8.16 -9.86 16.17
C LEU A 30 8.28 -9.03 14.88
N ASN A 31 7.20 -8.32 14.50
CA ASN A 31 7.17 -7.47 13.32
C ASN A 31 8.22 -6.35 13.40
N ALA A 32 8.29 -5.65 14.53
CA ALA A 32 9.25 -4.58 14.77
C ALA A 32 10.70 -5.06 14.63
N ARG A 33 11.01 -6.27 15.13
CA ARG A 33 12.34 -6.89 14.97
C ARG A 33 12.61 -7.29 13.52
N TRP A 34 11.64 -7.86 12.82
CA TRP A 34 11.78 -8.22 11.41
C TRP A 34 12.12 -6.99 10.56
N TRP A 35 11.40 -5.88 10.74
CA TRP A 35 11.67 -4.60 10.07
C TRP A 35 13.02 -3.97 10.42
N LYS A 36 13.57 -4.26 11.60
CA LYS A 36 14.90 -3.82 12.03
C LYS A 36 16.05 -4.70 11.53
N THR A 37 15.76 -5.87 10.96
CA THR A 37 16.77 -6.88 10.59
C THR A 37 17.09 -6.81 9.09
N PRO A 38 18.26 -6.30 8.66
CA PRO A 38 18.63 -6.28 7.25
C PRO A 38 18.69 -7.69 6.66
N GLY A 39 18.08 -7.90 5.49
CA GLY A 39 18.01 -9.20 4.83
C GLY A 39 16.98 -10.17 5.41
N ALA A 40 16.04 -9.70 6.24
CA ALA A 40 14.96 -10.54 6.76
C ALA A 40 14.04 -11.04 5.62
N LEU A 41 13.69 -12.32 5.69
CA LEU A 41 12.95 -13.03 4.64
C LEU A 41 11.45 -13.05 4.95
N ALA A 42 10.60 -13.10 3.91
CA ALA A 42 9.15 -13.26 4.04
C ALA A 42 8.78 -14.51 4.86
N SER A 43 9.53 -15.59 4.72
CA SER A 43 9.32 -16.82 5.49
C SER A 43 9.49 -16.66 7.01
N GLU A 44 10.11 -15.56 7.46
CA GLU A 44 10.32 -15.25 8.88
C GLU A 44 9.19 -14.39 9.45
N ASN A 45 8.28 -13.88 8.61
CA ASN A 45 7.11 -13.09 9.01
C ASN A 45 5.92 -13.39 8.07
N LEU A 46 4.98 -14.23 8.47
CA LEU A 46 3.84 -14.65 7.62
C LEU A 46 2.86 -13.52 7.29
N LEU A 47 3.03 -12.34 7.89
CA LEU A 47 2.26 -11.15 7.54
C LEU A 47 2.83 -10.43 6.31
N SER A 48 4.07 -10.75 5.91
CA SER A 48 4.72 -10.18 4.74
C SER A 48 4.67 -11.14 3.56
N ASP A 49 4.21 -10.65 2.40
CA ASP A 49 4.27 -11.39 1.13
C ASP A 49 5.67 -11.30 0.47
N TYR A 50 6.54 -10.40 0.95
CA TYR A 50 7.84 -10.08 0.34
C TYR A 50 8.96 -10.01 1.37
N ASP A 51 10.20 -10.21 0.91
CA ASP A 51 11.38 -9.99 1.74
C ASP A 51 11.51 -8.51 2.11
N ARG A 52 12.00 -8.22 3.32
CA ARG A 52 12.09 -6.85 3.85
C ARG A 52 12.79 -5.91 2.88
N ASP A 53 13.96 -6.32 2.39
CA ASP A 53 14.80 -5.46 1.56
C ASP A 53 14.18 -5.24 0.17
N GLU A 54 13.37 -6.18 -0.33
CA GLU A 54 12.60 -5.99 -1.56
C GLU A 54 11.51 -4.92 -1.37
N ILE A 55 10.82 -4.92 -0.22
CA ILE A 55 9.83 -3.89 0.10
C ILE A 55 10.48 -2.52 0.19
N LEU A 56 11.64 -2.41 0.87
CA LEU A 56 12.34 -1.13 1.04
C LEU A 56 12.90 -0.57 -0.28
N VAL A 57 13.23 -1.42 -1.25
CA VAL A 57 13.62 -0.98 -2.60
C VAL A 57 12.43 -0.41 -3.37
N GLN A 58 11.24 -0.98 -3.16
CA GLN A 58 10.01 -0.57 -3.84
C GLN A 58 9.32 0.63 -3.16
N ASN A 59 9.53 0.81 -1.86
CA ASN A 59 8.88 1.86 -1.08
C ASN A 59 9.79 3.10 -0.93
N PRO A 60 9.43 4.25 -1.51
CA PRO A 60 10.25 5.46 -1.45
C PRO A 60 10.35 6.05 -0.03
N LEU A 61 9.47 5.67 0.90
CA LEU A 61 9.49 6.07 2.30
C LEU A 61 9.97 4.92 3.23
N SER A 62 10.87 4.08 2.71
CA SER A 62 11.48 2.93 3.40
C SER A 62 11.90 3.20 4.85
N GLY A 63 12.49 4.37 5.14
CA GLY A 63 12.89 4.77 6.49
C GLY A 63 11.71 4.99 7.44
N GLN A 64 10.67 5.70 7.01
CA GLN A 64 9.45 5.90 7.80
C GLN A 64 8.68 4.58 7.98
N LEU A 65 8.67 3.70 6.97
CA LEU A 65 8.01 2.40 7.07
C LEU A 65 8.65 1.52 8.18
N ILE A 66 9.98 1.53 8.31
CA ILE A 66 10.67 0.85 9.42
C ILE A 66 10.28 1.46 10.77
N GLY A 67 10.18 2.80 10.83
CA GLY A 67 9.79 3.54 12.03
C GLY A 67 8.36 3.24 12.48
N LEU A 68 7.40 3.27 11.55
CA LEU A 68 6.00 2.95 11.80
C LEU A 68 5.83 1.52 12.32
N ASN A 69 6.55 0.57 11.73
CA ASN A 69 6.47 -0.83 12.13
C ASN A 69 7.07 -1.14 13.53
N GLN A 70 7.57 -0.13 14.25
CA GLN A 70 7.87 -0.24 15.68
C GLN A 70 6.63 -0.15 16.57
N TYR A 71 5.54 0.40 16.05
CA TYR A 71 4.32 0.72 16.80
C TYR A 71 3.09 -0.02 16.26
N VAL A 72 3.06 -0.24 14.94
CA VAL A 72 1.98 -0.91 14.23
C VAL A 72 2.52 -2.07 13.40
N ILE A 73 1.62 -2.87 12.80
CA ILE A 73 1.98 -3.84 11.76
C ILE A 73 1.40 -3.34 10.46
N THR A 74 2.24 -2.91 9.51
CA THR A 74 1.75 -2.47 8.20
C THR A 74 1.47 -3.68 7.32
N CYS A 75 0.27 -3.76 6.76
CA CYS A 75 -0.16 -4.87 5.90
C CYS A 75 0.00 -4.54 4.41
N ASP A 76 -0.27 -3.29 4.04
CA ASP A 76 -0.15 -2.81 2.67
C ASP A 76 0.07 -1.29 2.68
N SER A 77 0.71 -0.77 1.63
CA SER A 77 0.85 0.67 1.45
C SER A 77 1.08 1.04 0.00
N GLN A 78 0.65 2.24 -0.36
CA GLN A 78 0.87 2.81 -1.68
C GLN A 78 1.32 4.25 -1.56
N ASP A 79 2.30 4.60 -2.39
CA ASP A 79 2.72 5.97 -2.59
C ASP A 79 1.80 6.69 -3.60
N SER A 80 1.63 8.00 -3.40
CA SER A 80 0.99 8.90 -4.35
C SER A 80 1.84 9.18 -5.61
N HIS A 81 3.11 8.76 -5.64
CA HIS A 81 4.08 9.15 -6.67
C HIS A 81 3.76 8.76 -8.12
N LEU A 82 4.37 9.56 -8.99
CA LEU A 82 4.39 9.53 -10.46
C LEU A 82 5.13 8.36 -11.11
N SER A 83 5.57 7.34 -10.37
CA SER A 83 6.31 6.26 -11.01
C SER A 83 5.38 5.56 -12.00
N ALA A 84 5.62 5.76 -13.30
CA ALA A 84 5.30 4.73 -14.28
C ALA A 84 5.77 3.41 -13.66
N PRO A 85 4.89 2.42 -13.49
CA PRO A 85 5.18 1.28 -12.63
C PRO A 85 6.51 0.68 -13.06
N GLN A 86 7.51 0.76 -12.19
CA GLN A 86 8.77 0.04 -12.39
C GLN A 86 8.61 -1.45 -12.11
N VAL A 87 7.47 -1.83 -11.50
CA VAL A 87 6.99 -3.21 -11.53
C VAL A 87 6.82 -3.58 -13.01
N PRO A 88 7.41 -4.69 -13.49
CA PRO A 88 7.15 -5.17 -14.83
C PRO A 88 5.65 -5.18 -15.04
N SER A 89 5.19 -4.33 -15.96
CA SER A 89 3.79 -3.99 -16.18
C SER A 89 2.94 -5.16 -16.67
N SER A 90 3.40 -6.40 -16.51
CA SER A 90 2.72 -7.61 -16.92
C SER A 90 1.96 -8.28 -15.80
N GLU A 91 2.48 -8.45 -14.59
CA GLU A 91 1.83 -9.31 -13.57
C GLU A 91 0.69 -8.61 -12.82
N TRP A 92 0.94 -7.45 -12.22
CA TRP A 92 -0.10 -6.68 -11.52
C TRP A 92 -1.22 -6.23 -12.48
N TYR A 93 -0.85 -5.83 -13.70
CA TYR A 93 -1.79 -5.51 -14.76
C TYR A 93 -2.56 -6.74 -15.25
N ALA A 94 -1.92 -7.90 -15.43
CA ALA A 94 -2.61 -9.11 -15.87
C ALA A 94 -3.70 -9.54 -14.87
N GLN A 95 -3.44 -9.47 -13.57
CA GLN A 95 -4.45 -9.80 -12.56
C GLN A 95 -5.63 -8.81 -12.57
N THR A 96 -5.35 -7.51 -12.71
CA THR A 96 -6.41 -6.49 -12.81
C THR A 96 -7.22 -6.62 -14.09
N VAL A 97 -6.56 -6.91 -15.22
CA VAL A 97 -7.19 -7.17 -16.53
C VAL A 97 -8.06 -8.43 -16.50
N GLN A 98 -7.60 -9.51 -15.83
CA GLN A 98 -8.38 -10.73 -15.64
C GLN A 98 -9.67 -10.48 -14.86
N ARG A 99 -9.60 -9.65 -13.80
CA ARG A 99 -10.77 -9.28 -12.98
C ARG A 99 -11.70 -8.28 -13.68
N ARG A 100 -11.21 -7.50 -14.65
CA ARG A 100 -11.96 -6.42 -15.32
C ARG A 100 -11.81 -6.48 -16.86
N PRO A 101 -12.58 -7.32 -17.57
CA PRO A 101 -12.40 -7.54 -19.01
C PRO A 101 -12.64 -6.30 -19.89
N HIS A 102 -13.48 -5.36 -19.45
CA HIS A 102 -13.66 -4.08 -20.16
C HIS A 102 -12.42 -3.17 -20.08
N PHE A 103 -11.70 -3.20 -18.97
CA PHE A 103 -10.45 -2.47 -18.76
C PHE A 103 -9.35 -3.01 -19.67
N GLY A 104 -9.20 -4.35 -19.78
CA GLY A 104 -8.24 -4.97 -20.70
C GLY A 104 -8.45 -4.58 -22.16
N LYS A 105 -9.71 -4.40 -22.58
CA LYS A 105 -10.04 -3.99 -23.96
C LYS A 105 -9.64 -2.55 -24.26
N GLU A 106 -9.87 -1.62 -23.34
CA GLU A 106 -9.47 -0.21 -23.54
C GLU A 106 -7.95 -0.05 -23.41
N LEU A 107 -7.33 -0.70 -22.43
CA LEU A 107 -5.87 -0.71 -22.29
C LEU A 107 -5.21 -1.22 -23.58
N GLY A 108 -5.66 -2.35 -24.12
CA GLY A 108 -5.14 -2.89 -25.37
C GLY A 108 -5.36 -1.98 -26.59
N LYS A 109 -6.37 -1.09 -26.59
CA LYS A 109 -6.52 -0.05 -27.63
C LYS A 109 -5.48 1.05 -27.46
N HIS A 110 -5.20 1.46 -26.23
CA HIS A 110 -4.25 2.53 -25.92
C HIS A 110 -2.79 2.09 -26.11
N GLU A 111 -2.46 0.85 -25.74
CA GLU A 111 -1.15 0.21 -26.01
C GLU A 111 -0.86 0.15 -27.51
N LYS A 112 -1.82 -0.32 -28.32
CA LYS A 112 -1.72 -0.33 -29.78
C LYS A 112 -1.54 1.05 -30.40
N ARG A 113 -1.96 2.11 -29.71
CA ARG A 113 -1.82 3.50 -30.13
C ARG A 113 -0.57 4.18 -29.57
N HIS A 114 0.23 3.48 -28.77
CA HIS A 114 1.35 4.07 -28.02
C HIS A 114 0.92 5.31 -27.22
N SER A 115 -0.29 5.27 -26.64
CA SER A 115 -0.79 6.39 -25.83
C SER A 115 0.09 6.56 -24.62
N LYS A 116 0.46 7.80 -24.28
CA LYS A 116 1.09 8.08 -22.99
C LYS A 116 0.05 7.87 -21.88
N ILE A 117 0.43 7.16 -20.82
CA ILE A 117 -0.43 6.85 -19.68
C ILE A 117 0.21 7.44 -18.43
N ALA A 118 -0.57 8.08 -17.58
CA ALA A 118 -0.15 8.42 -16.22
C ALA A 118 -1.02 7.65 -15.21
N LEU A 119 -0.41 7.24 -14.11
CA LEU A 119 -1.12 6.76 -12.94
C LEU A 119 -1.31 7.93 -11.99
N LEU A 120 -2.55 8.12 -11.57
CA LEU A 120 -2.96 9.07 -10.56
C LEU A 120 -3.28 8.28 -9.30
N GLN A 121 -2.43 8.39 -8.28
CA GLN A 121 -2.52 7.57 -7.07
C GLN A 121 -2.73 8.44 -5.83
N ARG A 122 -3.57 7.96 -4.92
CA ARG A 122 -3.58 8.43 -3.53
C ARG A 122 -2.52 7.67 -2.77
N SER A 123 -1.90 8.34 -1.80
CA SER A 123 -1.16 7.61 -0.79
C SER A 123 -2.13 6.97 0.19
N TYR A 124 -1.90 5.71 0.53
CA TYR A 124 -2.62 5.02 1.58
C TYR A 124 -1.69 4.08 2.36
N ILE A 125 -2.12 3.72 3.56
CA ILE A 125 -1.49 2.71 4.39
C ILE A 125 -2.59 1.90 5.10
N GLU A 126 -2.41 0.59 5.11
CA GLU A 126 -3.20 -0.36 5.90
C GLU A 126 -2.31 -0.90 7.03
N MET A 127 -2.85 -0.90 8.25
CA MET A 127 -2.12 -1.33 9.42
C MET A 127 -2.99 -2.02 10.45
N VAL A 128 -2.39 -2.89 11.25
CA VAL A 128 -2.95 -3.39 12.50
C VAL A 128 -2.39 -2.57 13.65
N CYS A 129 -3.28 -2.01 14.46
CA CYS A 129 -2.99 -1.28 15.69
C CYS A 129 -3.17 -2.19 16.91
N GLN A 130 -2.44 -1.91 18.00
CA GLN A 130 -2.52 -2.64 19.27
C GLN A 130 -3.88 -2.50 19.96
N GLY A 131 -4.60 -1.40 19.66
CA GLY A 131 -5.87 -1.06 20.28
C GLY A 131 -6.58 0.08 19.57
N GLU A 132 -7.87 0.25 19.87
CA GLU A 132 -8.65 1.38 19.36
C GLU A 132 -8.04 2.73 19.79
N GLU A 133 -7.51 2.85 21.00
CA GLU A 133 -6.87 4.08 21.47
C GLU A 133 -5.70 4.51 20.57
N GLN A 134 -4.81 3.58 20.21
CA GLN A 134 -3.73 3.85 19.27
C GLN A 134 -4.27 4.25 17.90
N ALA A 135 -5.30 3.57 17.40
CA ALA A 135 -5.92 3.94 16.13
C ALA A 135 -6.54 5.35 16.17
N ARG A 136 -7.10 5.77 17.31
CA ARG A 136 -7.65 7.13 17.50
C ARG A 136 -6.57 8.19 17.44
N ILE A 137 -5.44 7.97 18.10
CA ILE A 137 -4.29 8.88 18.05
C ILE A 137 -3.86 9.10 16.60
N ILE A 138 -3.76 8.01 15.83
CA ILE A 138 -3.42 8.08 14.41
C ILE A 138 -4.50 8.85 13.63
N ILE A 139 -5.78 8.51 13.82
CA ILE A 139 -6.91 9.19 13.14
C ILE A 139 -6.89 10.69 13.42
N ASP A 140 -6.74 11.11 14.67
CA ASP A 140 -6.75 12.51 15.05
C ASP A 140 -5.59 13.30 14.43
N ALA A 141 -4.44 12.66 14.21
CA ALA A 141 -3.29 13.27 13.56
C ALA A 141 -3.50 13.50 12.04
N VAL A 142 -4.34 12.70 11.39
CA VAL A 142 -4.47 12.70 9.92
C VAL A 142 -5.86 13.09 9.40
N ARG A 143 -6.88 13.16 10.26
CA ARG A 143 -8.30 13.32 9.87
C ARG A 143 -8.60 14.56 9.04
N ASP A 144 -7.79 15.60 9.15
CA ASP A 144 -8.01 16.86 8.43
C ASP A 144 -7.67 16.74 6.94
N PHE A 145 -6.85 15.76 6.55
CA PHE A 145 -6.39 15.58 5.16
C PHE A 145 -6.41 14.13 4.67
N CYS A 146 -6.95 13.20 5.48
CA CYS A 146 -7.13 11.81 5.11
C CYS A 146 -8.57 11.33 5.32
N PHE A 147 -8.90 10.30 4.56
CA PHE A 147 -9.99 9.37 4.83
C PHE A 147 -9.46 8.21 5.68
N TYR A 148 -10.34 7.62 6.48
CA TYR A 148 -10.01 6.45 7.27
C TYR A 148 -11.15 5.44 7.36
N VAL A 149 -10.77 4.20 7.66
CA VAL A 149 -11.64 3.11 8.07
C VAL A 149 -11.00 2.40 9.25
N LEU A 150 -11.72 2.32 10.36
CA LEU A 150 -11.35 1.58 11.56
C LEU A 150 -12.24 0.34 11.68
N THR A 151 -11.64 -0.84 11.60
CA THR A 151 -12.31 -2.14 11.77
C THR A 151 -11.92 -2.75 13.11
N ARG A 152 -12.90 -2.91 14.01
CA ARG A 152 -12.71 -3.53 15.34
C ARG A 152 -12.74 -5.07 15.23
N PRO A 153 -12.25 -5.82 16.23
CA PRO A 153 -12.27 -7.30 16.24
C PRO A 153 -13.65 -7.91 15.99
N ALA A 154 -14.71 -7.26 16.47
CA ALA A 154 -16.08 -7.70 16.28
C ALA A 154 -16.61 -7.50 14.84
N GLY A 155 -15.78 -6.99 13.92
CA GLY A 155 -16.15 -6.66 12.54
C GLY A 155 -16.87 -5.33 12.38
N THR A 156 -17.13 -4.60 13.46
CA THR A 156 -17.77 -3.27 13.39
C THR A 156 -16.81 -2.25 12.81
N GLN A 157 -17.26 -1.54 11.77
CA GLN A 157 -16.49 -0.52 11.07
C GLN A 157 -16.93 0.89 11.48
N GLU A 158 -15.95 1.79 11.52
CA GLU A 158 -16.17 3.23 11.58
C GLU A 158 -15.36 3.89 10.47
N CYS A 159 -15.99 4.84 9.77
CA CYS A 159 -15.42 5.44 8.58
C CYS A 159 -15.50 6.96 8.61
N SER A 160 -14.53 7.63 8.01
CA SER A 160 -14.67 9.03 7.60
C SER A 160 -15.79 9.18 6.55
N GLY A 161 -16.41 10.36 6.45
CA GLY A 161 -17.64 10.65 5.67
C GLY A 161 -17.58 10.41 4.14
N ILE A 162 -16.51 9.84 3.61
CA ILE A 162 -16.36 9.53 2.19
C ILE A 162 -17.38 8.51 1.65
N TYR A 163 -17.93 7.64 2.51
CA TYR A 163 -18.97 6.69 2.08
C TYR A 163 -20.24 7.39 1.64
N ASP A 164 -20.53 8.54 2.23
CA ASP A 164 -21.71 9.34 1.89
C ASP A 164 -21.50 10.15 0.61
N GLU A 165 -20.26 10.57 0.31
CA GLU A 165 -19.95 11.42 -0.84
C GLU A 165 -19.72 10.67 -2.16
N LEU A 166 -19.13 9.47 -2.12
CA LEU A 166 -18.78 8.75 -3.35
C LEU A 166 -19.93 7.93 -3.96
N ASN A 167 -21.01 7.67 -3.21
CA ASN A 167 -22.16 6.88 -3.67
C ASN A 167 -21.75 5.56 -4.37
N THR A 168 -20.59 5.03 -3.98
CA THR A 168 -19.98 3.81 -4.48
C THR A 168 -19.39 3.07 -3.28
N GLU A 169 -19.49 1.75 -3.28
CA GLU A 169 -18.88 0.85 -2.28
C GLU A 169 -17.34 0.91 -2.26
N ALA A 170 -16.71 1.87 -2.95
CA ALA A 170 -15.28 1.94 -3.17
C ALA A 170 -14.74 3.36 -3.39
N LEU A 171 -13.63 3.65 -2.72
CA LEU A 171 -12.77 4.81 -2.94
C LEU A 171 -11.83 4.60 -4.14
N PRO A 172 -11.72 5.53 -5.11
CA PRO A 172 -10.73 5.41 -6.17
C PRO A 172 -9.31 5.65 -5.63
N LEU A 173 -8.52 4.59 -5.47
CA LEU A 173 -7.13 4.67 -4.99
C LEU A 173 -6.14 4.94 -6.12
N THR A 174 -6.38 4.35 -7.29
CA THR A 174 -5.55 4.48 -8.48
C THR A 174 -6.44 4.72 -9.69
N THR A 175 -6.16 5.82 -10.40
CA THR A 175 -6.83 6.19 -11.64
C THR A 175 -5.80 6.29 -12.77
N MET A 176 -6.02 5.58 -13.86
CA MET A 176 -5.27 5.75 -15.09
C MET A 176 -5.81 6.95 -15.86
N VAL A 177 -4.91 7.85 -16.23
CA VAL A 177 -5.22 9.06 -17.00
C VAL A 177 -4.63 8.93 -18.40
N PHE A 178 -5.52 9.03 -19.39
CA PHE A 178 -5.19 9.10 -20.81
C PHE A 178 -5.49 10.53 -21.30
N PRO A 179 -4.47 11.32 -21.64
CA PRO A 179 -4.61 12.75 -21.93
C PRO A 179 -5.13 13.01 -23.37
N GLU A 180 -5.85 12.07 -24.00
CA GLU A 180 -5.89 11.86 -25.47
C GLU A 180 -5.67 13.11 -26.38
N LEU A 181 -4.68 12.96 -27.26
CA LEU A 181 -4.07 13.93 -28.19
C LEU A 181 -4.99 14.54 -29.28
N ARG A 182 -6.31 14.31 -29.27
CA ARG A 182 -7.21 14.86 -30.31
C ARG A 182 -7.87 16.14 -29.81
N SER A 183 -7.59 17.26 -30.49
CA SER A 183 -8.16 18.57 -30.13
C SER A 183 -9.67 18.49 -29.93
N GLY A 184 -10.14 18.86 -28.73
CA GLY A 184 -11.56 18.99 -28.42
C GLY A 184 -12.24 17.75 -27.82
N ARG A 185 -11.52 16.67 -27.47
CA ARG A 185 -12.09 15.59 -26.66
C ARG A 185 -11.61 15.68 -25.21
N PRO A 186 -12.48 15.39 -24.22
CA PRO A 186 -12.06 15.32 -22.84
C PRO A 186 -11.10 14.13 -22.63
N PRO A 187 -10.26 14.20 -21.58
CA PRO A 187 -9.37 13.12 -21.20
C PRO A 187 -10.17 11.89 -20.79
N VAL A 188 -9.61 10.70 -21.01
CA VAL A 188 -10.23 9.46 -20.56
C VAL A 188 -9.60 9.03 -19.25
N HIS A 189 -10.43 8.83 -18.24
CA HIS A 189 -10.02 8.38 -16.91
C HIS A 189 -10.57 6.98 -16.66
N PHE A 190 -9.72 6.08 -16.18
CA PHE A 190 -10.14 4.74 -15.76
C PHE A 190 -9.71 4.49 -14.33
N THR A 191 -10.67 4.28 -13.43
CA THR A 191 -10.37 3.85 -12.07
C THR A 191 -9.96 2.39 -12.08
N VAL A 192 -8.69 2.13 -11.73
CA VAL A 192 -8.06 0.81 -11.80
C VAL A 192 -8.39 0.02 -10.54
N THR A 193 -8.24 0.66 -9.39
CA THR A 193 -8.51 0.05 -8.08
C THR A 193 -9.75 0.70 -7.48
N ASN A 194 -10.86 -0.02 -7.59
CA ASN A 194 -11.75 -0.13 -6.44
C ASN A 194 -11.20 -1.36 -5.74
N MET A 195 -10.79 -1.28 -4.48
CA MET A 195 -10.91 -2.32 -3.47
C MET A 195 -9.96 -1.95 -2.33
N PHE A 196 -10.58 -1.67 -1.20
CA PHE A 196 -9.97 -1.70 0.10
C PHE A 196 -9.56 -3.14 0.40
N ARG A 197 -8.28 -3.41 0.66
CA ARG A 197 -7.96 -4.55 1.53
C ARG A 197 -8.42 -4.16 2.95
N GLY A 198 -9.11 -5.08 3.64
CA GLY A 198 -9.59 -4.85 5.01
C GLY A 198 -11.04 -4.36 5.18
N MET A 199 -11.83 -4.25 4.10
CA MET A 199 -13.27 -3.96 4.21
C MET A 199 -14.20 -5.04 3.66
N GLY A 200 -13.74 -5.86 2.71
CA GLY A 200 -14.49 -7.03 2.29
C GLY A 200 -14.36 -8.14 3.33
N ALA A 201 -15.43 -8.91 3.51
CA ALA A 201 -15.43 -10.04 4.44
C ALA A 201 -14.28 -11.01 4.14
N GLU A 202 -13.96 -11.23 2.87
CA GLU A 202 -12.88 -12.11 2.42
C GLU A 202 -11.48 -11.59 2.81
N GLU A 203 -11.21 -10.29 2.67
CA GLU A 203 -9.92 -9.71 3.05
C GLU A 203 -9.73 -9.65 4.56
N VAL A 204 -10.81 -9.38 5.31
CA VAL A 204 -10.78 -9.45 6.79
C VAL A 204 -10.57 -10.89 7.25
N GLU A 205 -11.23 -11.85 6.63
CA GLU A 205 -11.02 -13.28 6.90
C GLU A 205 -9.59 -13.72 6.54
N ASP A 206 -9.01 -13.26 5.43
CA ASP A 206 -7.62 -13.59 5.08
C ASP A 206 -6.63 -12.99 6.09
N LEU A 207 -6.84 -11.73 6.48
CA LEU A 207 -6.05 -11.09 7.52
C LEU A 207 -6.14 -11.88 8.83
N VAL A 208 -7.35 -12.13 9.35
CA VAL A 208 -7.58 -12.90 10.58
C VAL A 208 -6.94 -14.29 10.48
N ARG A 209 -7.09 -14.99 9.35
CA ARG A 209 -6.47 -16.31 9.11
C ARG A 209 -4.95 -16.25 9.17
N ARG A 210 -4.31 -15.22 8.58
CA ARG A 210 -2.85 -15.01 8.65
C ARG A 210 -2.42 -14.67 10.08
N LEU A 211 -3.16 -13.82 10.78
CA LEU A 211 -2.92 -13.48 12.19
C LEU A 211 -3.00 -14.75 13.07
N ASP A 212 -4.04 -15.57 12.91
CA ASP A 212 -4.26 -16.82 13.66
C ASP A 212 -3.20 -17.90 13.35
N SER A 213 -2.62 -17.87 12.15
CA SER A 213 -1.59 -18.82 11.73
C SER A 213 -0.19 -18.47 12.24
N MET A 214 0.01 -17.27 12.78
CA MET A 214 1.30 -16.84 13.31
C MET A 214 1.58 -17.47 14.68
N PRO A 215 2.81 -17.95 14.95
CA PRO A 215 3.19 -18.51 16.25
C PRO A 215 3.45 -17.41 17.31
N CYS A 216 2.66 -16.34 17.30
CA CYS A 216 2.75 -15.18 18.19
C CYS A 216 1.35 -14.79 18.70
N THR A 217 1.28 -13.85 19.63
CA THR A 217 0.04 -13.39 20.27
C THR A 217 -0.25 -11.93 19.92
N TYR A 218 -1.52 -11.62 19.70
CA TYR A 218 -2.02 -10.25 19.54
C TYR A 218 -2.71 -9.79 20.83
N PRO A 219 -2.69 -8.49 21.15
CA PRO A 219 -3.56 -7.91 22.16
C PRO A 219 -5.03 -8.20 21.80
N SER A 220 -5.87 -8.60 22.75
CA SER A 220 -7.31 -8.87 22.47
C SER A 220 -8.06 -7.65 21.92
N THR A 221 -7.49 -6.46 22.07
CA THR A 221 -8.03 -5.17 21.64
C THR A 221 -7.56 -4.74 20.25
N PHE A 222 -6.73 -5.53 19.54
CA PHE A 222 -6.17 -5.12 18.25
C PHE A 222 -7.25 -4.65 17.27
N CYS A 223 -6.92 -3.76 16.35
CA CYS A 223 -7.86 -3.34 15.32
C CYS A 223 -7.13 -3.08 14.00
N SER A 224 -7.86 -3.14 12.89
CA SER A 224 -7.32 -2.75 11.58
C SER A 224 -7.69 -1.30 11.32
N LEU A 225 -6.70 -0.52 10.90
CA LEU A 225 -6.85 0.86 10.50
C LEU A 225 -6.33 1.02 9.08
N TRP A 226 -7.18 1.59 8.24
CA TRP A 226 -6.83 2.00 6.90
C TRP A 226 -6.90 3.52 6.82
N VAL A 227 -5.87 4.15 6.25
CA VAL A 227 -5.78 5.61 6.09
C VAL A 227 -5.39 5.93 4.65
N CYS A 228 -6.04 6.93 4.05
CA CYS A 228 -5.76 7.36 2.68
C CYS A 228 -5.91 8.87 2.52
N THR A 229 -4.96 9.48 1.85
CA THR A 229 -4.94 10.91 1.56
C THR A 229 -6.19 11.37 0.80
N GLN A 230 -6.69 12.57 1.13
CA GLN A 230 -7.82 13.24 0.44
C GLN A 230 -7.43 13.82 -0.93
N GLU A 231 -6.14 14.02 -1.15
CA GLU A 231 -5.60 14.53 -2.40
C GLU A 231 -4.90 13.40 -3.16
N PHE A 232 -4.92 13.45 -4.48
CA PHE A 232 -4.06 12.60 -5.30
C PHE A 232 -2.66 13.22 -5.40
N GLY A 233 -1.64 12.40 -5.65
CA GLY A 233 -0.31 12.90 -5.96
C GLY A 233 -0.25 13.75 -7.23
N PRO A 234 0.89 14.42 -7.49
CA PRO A 234 1.10 15.24 -8.68
C PRO A 234 0.94 14.42 -9.97
N LEU A 235 0.48 15.05 -11.05
CA LEU A 235 0.48 14.49 -12.42
C LEU A 235 1.62 15.09 -13.26
N PRO A 236 2.11 14.39 -14.31
CA PRO A 236 3.07 15.00 -15.23
C PRO A 236 2.45 16.18 -15.97
N ASP A 237 3.29 17.14 -16.39
CA ASP A 237 2.82 18.31 -17.14
C ASP A 237 1.93 17.93 -18.34
N GLY A 238 0.78 18.61 -18.45
CA GLY A 238 -0.20 18.38 -19.51
C GLY A 238 -1.18 17.23 -19.25
N TYR A 239 -1.08 16.53 -18.12
CA TYR A 239 -2.10 15.57 -17.69
C TYR A 239 -3.14 16.24 -16.79
N PRO A 240 -4.43 16.15 -17.14
CA PRO A 240 -5.51 16.74 -16.36
C PRO A 240 -5.94 15.82 -15.22
N TYR A 241 -6.33 16.42 -14.11
CA TYR A 241 -7.02 15.73 -13.02
C TYR A 241 -8.48 15.44 -13.40
N PRO A 242 -9.08 14.34 -12.94
CA PRO A 242 -10.51 14.14 -13.02
C PRO A 242 -11.26 15.30 -12.34
N LEU A 243 -12.40 15.70 -12.90
CA LEU A 243 -13.25 16.74 -12.31
C LEU A 243 -13.61 16.40 -10.86
N GLY A 244 -13.53 17.38 -9.96
CA GLY A 244 -13.87 17.22 -8.55
C GLY A 244 -12.79 16.53 -7.71
N THR A 245 -11.59 16.27 -8.27
CA THR A 245 -10.46 15.73 -7.50
C THR A 245 -9.52 16.83 -7.05
N ALA A 246 -9.05 16.75 -5.81
CA ALA A 246 -8.02 17.61 -5.27
C ALA A 246 -6.63 17.06 -5.64
N ALA A 247 -5.76 17.96 -6.09
CA ALA A 247 -4.37 17.68 -6.43
C ALA A 247 -3.48 18.09 -5.27
N GLY A 248 -2.75 17.13 -4.72
CA GLY A 248 -1.77 17.35 -3.65
C GLY A 248 -0.39 17.64 -4.22
N ASP A 249 0.49 18.10 -3.35
CA ASP A 249 1.90 18.27 -3.69
C ASP A 249 2.66 16.93 -3.65
N ALA A 250 3.90 16.95 -4.13
CA ALA A 250 4.78 15.78 -4.14
C ALA A 250 5.08 15.21 -2.74
N SER A 251 4.76 15.94 -1.67
CA SER A 251 5.03 15.54 -0.28
C SER A 251 3.83 14.90 0.40
N VAL A 252 2.69 14.70 -0.28
CA VAL A 252 1.46 14.20 0.36
C VAL A 252 1.65 12.85 1.08
N THR A 253 2.47 11.96 0.51
CA THR A 253 2.85 10.68 1.14
C THR A 253 3.75 10.90 2.35
N GLU A 254 4.74 11.78 2.25
CA GLU A 254 5.65 12.11 3.36
C GLU A 254 4.87 12.73 4.52
N LYS A 255 3.92 13.63 4.24
CA LYS A 255 3.02 14.23 5.23
C LYS A 255 2.20 13.17 5.97
N LEU A 256 1.61 12.22 5.25
CA LEU A 256 0.86 11.10 5.85
C LEU A 256 1.75 10.31 6.82
N TYR A 257 2.90 9.82 6.35
CA TYR A 257 3.76 8.95 7.15
C TYR A 257 4.34 9.68 8.36
N THR A 258 4.73 10.94 8.18
CA THR A 258 5.30 11.77 9.26
C THR A 258 4.25 12.07 10.33
N ALA A 259 3.03 12.48 9.95
CA ALA A 259 1.96 12.73 10.91
C ALA A 259 1.62 11.50 11.76
N ILE A 260 1.56 10.31 11.13
CA ILE A 260 1.31 9.06 11.85
C ILE A 260 2.48 8.75 12.81
N LEU A 261 3.72 8.88 12.33
CA LEU A 261 4.90 8.53 13.12
C LEU A 261 5.09 9.48 14.31
N ASP A 262 4.90 10.77 14.11
CA ASP A 262 4.98 11.79 15.17
C ASP A 262 3.92 11.50 16.25
N ALA A 263 2.68 11.21 15.85
CA ALA A 263 1.59 10.90 16.79
C ALA A 263 1.84 9.62 17.61
N LEU A 264 2.59 8.65 17.07
CA LEU A 264 2.93 7.41 17.77
C LEU A 264 4.17 7.54 18.68
N GLN A 265 4.93 8.63 18.57
CA GLN A 265 6.14 8.89 19.34
C GLN A 265 5.93 9.79 20.58
N GLU A 266 4.79 10.48 20.66
CA GLU A 266 4.37 11.30 21.82
C GLU A 266 3.87 10.46 23.00
#